data_AF-W1YQU4-F1
#
_entry.id   AF-W1YQU4-F1
#
_cell.length_a   1.000
_cell.length_b   1.000
_cell.length_c   1.000
_cell.angle_alpha   90.00
_cell.angle_beta   90.00
_cell.angle_gamma   90.00
#
_symmetry.space_group_name_H-M   'P 1'
#
loop_
_entity.id
_entity.type
_entity.pdbx_description
1 polymer ?
#
loop_
_entity_poly.entity_id
_entity_poly.type
_entity_poly.pdbx_seq_one_letter_code
_entity_poly.pdbx_strand_id
1 'polypeptide(L)'
;MHLQWWSILPFAAMLASIAVLPLVPATSHWWEKRSSQLTVALVLGLPVAVWMWVAGGWQVVFASVVEYVQFIMLLLALFVVSGGIFLKGDIQATPRTNTVFLAIGGVLASFVGTTGAAMLLIRPL
;
A
#
# COMPACT_ATOMS: atom_id res chain seq x y z
N MET A 1 -21.33 -8.14 -14.25
CA MET A 1 -22.03 -8.12 -12.96
C MET A 1 -22.16 -6.68 -12.49
N HIS A 2 -23.35 -6.22 -12.12
CA HIS A 2 -23.50 -4.92 -11.46
C HIS A 2 -23.24 -5.11 -9.97
N LEU A 3 -22.07 -4.71 -9.50
CA LEU A 3 -21.77 -4.64 -8.06
C LEU A 3 -22.50 -3.45 -7.46
N GLN A 4 -23.21 -3.68 -6.36
CA GLN A 4 -23.88 -2.62 -5.63
C GLN A 4 -22.87 -1.85 -4.78
N TRP A 5 -23.14 -0.57 -4.52
CA TRP A 5 -22.21 0.34 -3.82
C TRP A 5 -21.73 -0.19 -2.45
N TRP A 6 -22.56 -0.98 -1.75
CA TRP A 6 -22.21 -1.54 -0.45
C TRP A 6 -21.09 -2.58 -0.51
N SER A 7 -20.75 -3.11 -1.70
CA SER A 7 -19.61 -4.01 -1.87
C SER A 7 -18.28 -3.36 -1.52
N ILE A 8 -18.22 -2.02 -1.49
CA ILE A 8 -17.02 -1.26 -1.15
C ILE A 8 -16.81 -1.11 0.36
N LEU A 9 -17.83 -1.38 1.18
CA LEU A 9 -17.78 -1.18 2.62
C LEU A 9 -16.64 -1.95 3.30
N PRO A 10 -16.37 -3.23 3.00
CA PRO A 10 -15.27 -3.95 3.62
C PRO A 10 -13.90 -3.34 3.28
N PHE A 11 -13.74 -2.85 2.06
CA PHE A 11 -12.53 -2.15 1.63
C PHE A 11 -12.36 -0.81 2.36
N ALA A 12 -13.41 0.02 2.41
CA ALA A 12 -13.39 1.28 3.14
C ALA A 12 -13.13 1.09 4.64
N ALA A 13 -13.74 0.06 5.24
CA ALA A 13 -13.52 -0.31 6.63
C ALA A 13 -12.09 -0.77 6.88
N MET A 14 -11.47 -1.51 5.94
CA MET A 14 -10.07 -1.92 6.03
C MET A 14 -9.13 -0.70 6.01
N LEU A 15 -9.36 0.25 5.08
CA LEU A 15 -8.58 1.49 5.04
C LEU A 15 -8.74 2.33 6.31
N ALA A 16 -9.97 2.48 6.81
CA ALA A 16 -10.23 3.18 8.07
C ALA A 16 -9.55 2.49 9.26
N SER A 17 -9.52 1.14 9.27
CA SER A 17 -8.85 0.37 10.32
C SER A 17 -7.35 0.65 10.33
N ILE A 18 -6.69 0.62 9.17
CA ILE A 18 -5.25 0.90 9.03
C ILE A 18 -4.95 2.36 9.40
N ALA A 19 -5.84 3.29 9.06
CA ALA A 19 -5.66 4.70 9.32
C ALA A 19 -5.95 5.11 10.77
N VAL A 20 -6.88 4.46 11.49
CA VAL A 20 -7.37 4.94 12.79
C VAL A 20 -6.85 4.09 13.96
N LEU A 21 -6.85 2.77 13.84
CA LEU A 21 -6.51 1.88 14.96
C LEU A 21 -5.08 2.04 15.52
N PRO A 22 -4.03 2.35 14.72
CA PRO A 22 -2.72 2.63 15.26
C PRO A 22 -2.62 3.99 16.00
N LEU A 23 -3.46 4.97 15.64
CA LEU A 23 -3.44 6.31 16.26
C LEU A 23 -4.21 6.38 17.58
N VAL A 24 -5.20 5.52 17.79
CA VAL A 24 -5.99 5.50 19.02
C VAL A 24 -5.19 4.81 20.14
N PRO A 25 -4.88 5.49 21.26
CA PRO A 25 -4.03 4.93 22.32
C PRO A 25 -4.54 3.61 22.90
N ALA A 26 -5.87 3.43 22.96
CA ALA A 26 -6.50 2.22 23.47
C ALA A 26 -6.27 0.98 22.59
N THR A 27 -6.09 1.15 21.27
CA THR A 27 -5.96 0.05 20.30
C THR A 27 -4.55 -0.08 19.73
N SER A 28 -3.69 0.93 19.92
CA SER A 28 -2.33 0.99 19.36
C SER A 28 -1.51 -0.26 19.69
N HIS A 29 -1.42 -0.65 20.98
CA HIS A 29 -0.61 -1.81 21.38
C HIS A 29 -1.19 -3.16 20.89
N TRP A 30 -2.50 -3.22 20.65
CA TRP A 30 -3.12 -4.39 20.02
C TRP A 30 -2.80 -4.43 18.54
N TRP A 31 -2.86 -3.29 17.83
CA TRP A 31 -2.60 -3.17 16.40
C TRP A 31 -1.15 -3.47 16.01
N GLU A 32 -0.18 -3.23 16.90
CA GLU A 32 1.23 -3.57 16.67
C GLU A 32 1.47 -5.08 16.43
N LYS A 33 0.58 -5.94 16.96
CA LYS A 33 0.68 -7.39 16.79
C LYS A 33 0.35 -7.76 15.34
N ARG A 34 1.27 -8.44 14.65
CA ARG A 34 1.01 -8.96 13.28
C ARG A 34 -0.25 -9.83 13.20
N SER A 35 -0.58 -10.53 14.29
CA SER A 35 -1.80 -11.35 14.39
C SER A 35 -3.09 -10.51 14.35
N SER A 36 -3.14 -9.33 14.99
CA SER A 36 -4.32 -8.48 14.94
C SER A 36 -4.55 -7.89 13.56
N GLN A 37 -3.48 -7.41 12.92
CA GLN A 37 -3.50 -6.91 11.54
C GLN A 37 -3.97 -8.01 10.57
N LEU A 38 -3.43 -9.23 10.70
CA LEU A 38 -3.86 -10.37 9.91
C LEU A 38 -5.33 -10.72 10.19
N THR A 39 -5.77 -10.69 11.44
CA THR A 39 -7.16 -10.97 11.81
C THR A 39 -8.11 -9.97 11.15
N VAL A 40 -7.83 -8.68 11.22
CA VAL A 40 -8.65 -7.64 10.57
C VAL A 40 -8.67 -7.83 9.05
N ALA A 41 -7.51 -8.10 8.45
CA ALA A 41 -7.41 -8.35 7.02
C ALA A 41 -8.24 -9.57 6.59
N LEU A 42 -8.17 -10.67 7.33
CA LEU A 42 -8.93 -11.89 7.03
C LEU A 42 -10.43 -11.72 7.28
N VAL A 43 -10.83 -11.09 8.39
CA VAL A 43 -12.24 -10.87 8.73
C VAL A 43 -12.93 -9.99 7.69
N LEU A 44 -12.24 -8.97 7.17
CA LEU A 44 -12.81 -8.09 6.13
C LEU A 44 -12.63 -8.65 4.71
N GLY A 45 -11.54 -9.39 4.45
CA GLY A 45 -11.18 -9.87 3.12
C GLY A 45 -11.78 -11.24 2.74
N LEU A 46 -11.78 -12.22 3.64
CA LEU A 46 -12.28 -13.57 3.33
C LEU A 46 -13.76 -13.59 2.95
N PRO A 47 -14.68 -12.90 3.64
CA PRO A 47 -16.08 -12.90 3.24
C PRO A 47 -16.29 -12.35 1.83
N VAL A 48 -15.51 -11.32 1.45
CA VAL A 48 -15.56 -10.75 0.09
C VAL A 48 -15.04 -11.75 -0.93
N ALA A 49 -13.93 -12.42 -0.64
CA ALA A 49 -13.37 -13.45 -1.52
C ALA A 49 -14.34 -14.62 -1.73
N VAL A 50 -14.97 -15.12 -0.65
CA VAL A 50 -15.98 -16.19 -0.72
C VAL A 50 -17.21 -15.72 -1.49
N TRP A 51 -17.69 -14.51 -1.23
CA TRP A 51 -18.83 -13.95 -1.96
C TRP A 51 -18.54 -13.78 -3.45
N MET A 52 -17.35 -13.28 -3.81
CA MET A 52 -16.91 -13.15 -5.20
C MET A 52 -16.74 -14.51 -5.88
N TRP A 53 -16.27 -15.52 -5.16
CA TRP A 53 -16.21 -16.89 -5.68
C TRP A 53 -17.62 -17.39 -5.99
N VAL A 54 -18.55 -17.30 -5.05
CA VAL A 54 -19.92 -17.82 -5.24
C VAL A 54 -20.66 -17.05 -6.35
N ALA A 55 -20.48 -15.73 -6.41
CA ALA A 55 -21.15 -14.90 -7.41
C ALA A 55 -20.50 -15.01 -8.79
N GLY A 56 -19.19 -14.82 -8.89
CA GLY A 56 -18.45 -14.67 -10.15
C GLY A 56 -17.63 -15.89 -10.59
N GLY A 57 -17.57 -16.95 -9.77
CA GLY A 57 -16.73 -18.11 -10.00
C GLY A 57 -15.31 -17.97 -9.44
N TRP A 58 -14.61 -19.10 -9.33
CA TRP A 58 -13.26 -19.16 -8.78
C TRP A 58 -12.24 -18.38 -9.62
N GLN A 59 -12.48 -18.27 -10.94
CA GLN A 59 -11.60 -17.60 -11.89
C GLN A 59 -11.42 -16.12 -11.56
N VAL A 60 -12.46 -15.44 -11.07
CA VAL A 60 -12.40 -14.02 -10.71
C VAL A 60 -11.45 -13.83 -9.53
N VAL A 61 -11.61 -14.65 -8.48
CA VAL A 61 -10.75 -14.61 -7.30
C VAL A 61 -9.31 -14.97 -7.67
N PHE A 62 -9.12 -16.01 -8.49
CA PHE A 62 -7.79 -16.42 -8.93
C PHE A 62 -7.11 -15.35 -9.79
N ALA A 63 -7.82 -14.72 -10.72
CA ALA A 63 -7.29 -13.62 -11.52
C ALA A 63 -6.82 -12.46 -10.62
N SER A 64 -7.61 -12.09 -9.60
CA SER A 64 -7.19 -11.07 -8.63
C SER A 64 -5.95 -11.46 -7.83
N VAL A 65 -5.78 -12.75 -7.49
CA VAL A 65 -4.55 -13.25 -6.84
C VAL A 65 -3.35 -13.14 -7.79
N VAL A 66 -3.53 -13.47 -9.07
CA VAL A 66 -2.47 -13.35 -10.08
C VAL A 66 -2.06 -11.88 -10.25
N GLU A 67 -3.02 -10.96 -10.36
CA GLU A 67 -2.75 -9.51 -10.41
C GLU A 67 -2.02 -9.01 -9.17
N TYR A 68 -2.42 -9.50 -7.98
CA TYR A 68 -1.73 -9.17 -6.74
C TYR A 68 -0.27 -9.67 -6.73
N VAL A 69 -0.02 -10.90 -7.18
CA VAL A 69 1.35 -11.44 -7.30
C VAL A 69 2.16 -10.62 -8.30
N GLN A 70 1.60 -10.25 -9.46
CA GLN A 70 2.27 -9.39 -10.44
C GLN A 70 2.64 -8.03 -9.83
N PHE A 71 1.74 -7.44 -9.04
CA PHE A 71 2.02 -6.21 -8.33
C PHE A 71 3.16 -6.35 -7.31
N ILE A 72 3.17 -7.42 -6.50
CA ILE A 72 4.28 -7.70 -5.57
C ILE A 72 5.61 -7.89 -6.31
N MET A 73 5.60 -8.58 -7.45
CA MET A 73 6.81 -8.76 -8.27
C MET A 73 7.31 -7.43 -8.85
N LEU A 74 6.41 -6.52 -9.26
CA LEU A 74 6.76 -5.16 -9.69
C LEU A 74 7.41 -4.39 -8.54
N LEU A 75 6.83 -4.42 -7.34
CA LEU A 75 7.41 -3.77 -6.16
C LEU A 75 8.78 -4.34 -5.81
N LEU A 76 8.97 -5.65 -5.92
CA LEU A 76 10.25 -6.31 -5.70
C LEU A 76 11.30 -5.86 -6.72
N ALA A 77 10.95 -5.83 -8.01
CA ALA A 77 11.85 -5.35 -9.05
C ALA A 77 12.26 -3.89 -8.81
N LEU A 78 11.29 -3.04 -8.44
CA LEU A 78 11.51 -1.65 -8.11
C LEU A 78 12.41 -1.48 -6.88
N PHE A 79 12.22 -2.29 -5.85
CA PHE A 79 13.09 -2.32 -4.67
C PHE A 79 14.53 -2.72 -5.04
N VAL A 80 14.72 -3.75 -5.88
CA VAL A 80 16.05 -4.20 -6.30
C VAL A 80 16.75 -3.14 -7.15
N VAL A 81 16.06 -2.54 -8.13
CA VAL A 81 16.62 -1.50 -8.98
C VAL A 81 16.92 -0.23 -8.17
N SER A 82 15.99 0.21 -7.33
CA SER A 82 16.16 1.41 -6.49
C SER A 82 17.24 1.21 -5.42
N GLY A 83 17.37 0.00 -4.86
CA GLY A 83 18.39 -0.34 -3.87
C GLY A 83 19.82 -0.25 -4.41
N GLY A 84 20.01 -0.37 -5.73
CA GLY A 84 21.30 -0.13 -6.39
C GLY A 84 21.64 1.35 -6.60
N ILE A 85 20.67 2.26 -6.41
CA ILE A 85 20.84 3.70 -6.62
C ILE A 85 21.23 4.34 -5.28
N PHE A 86 22.51 4.60 -5.10
CA PHE A 86 23.03 5.28 -3.92
C PHE A 86 23.09 6.80 -4.16
N LEU A 87 22.09 7.53 -3.68
CA LEU A 87 22.16 9.00 -3.62
C LEU A 87 22.87 9.41 -2.32
N LYS A 88 23.97 10.17 -2.45
CA LYS A 88 24.66 10.79 -1.32
C LYS A 88 24.69 12.29 -1.53
N GLY A 89 24.15 13.06 -0.59
CA GLY A 89 24.20 14.51 -0.61
C GLY A 89 24.15 15.08 0.80
N ASP A 90 25.12 15.93 1.17
CA ASP A 90 25.08 16.71 2.40
C ASP A 90 24.30 18.01 2.13
N ILE A 91 22.99 17.88 1.94
CA ILE A 91 22.12 19.01 1.60
C ILE A 91 21.48 19.53 2.87
N GLN A 92 21.71 20.81 3.18
CA GLN A 92 21.13 21.44 4.34
C GLN A 92 19.59 21.43 4.27
N ALA A 93 18.96 20.87 5.31
CA ALA A 93 17.52 20.72 5.44
C ALA A 93 16.83 22.08 5.69
N THR A 94 16.74 22.91 4.65
CA THR A 94 15.98 24.17 4.67
C THR A 94 14.57 23.95 4.11
N PRO A 95 13.57 24.78 4.47
CA PRO A 95 12.21 24.67 3.92
C PRO A 95 12.19 24.65 2.39
N ARG A 96 13.00 25.51 1.75
CA ARG A 96 13.11 25.56 0.29
C ARG A 96 13.65 24.26 -0.30
N THR A 97 14.71 23.70 0.30
CA THR A 97 15.28 22.42 -0.12
C THR A 97 14.23 21.32 -0.06
N ASN A 98 13.51 21.21 1.06
CA ASN A 98 12.50 20.17 1.26
C ASN A 98 11.34 20.32 0.28
N THR A 99 10.88 21.55 -0.01
CA THR A 99 9.82 21.77 -1.00
C THR A 99 10.26 21.36 -2.41
N VAL A 100 11.49 21.68 -2.82
CA VAL A 100 12.03 21.23 -4.11
C VAL A 100 12.12 19.70 -4.14
N PHE A 101 12.55 19.10 -3.04
CA PHE A 101 12.66 17.64 -2.92
C PHE A 101 11.29 16.96 -3.06
N LEU A 102 10.25 17.49 -2.39
CA LEU A 102 8.87 17.04 -2.52
C LEU A 102 8.33 17.23 -3.95
N ALA A 103 8.65 18.35 -4.59
CA ALA A 103 8.23 18.61 -5.97
C ALA A 103 8.84 17.59 -6.95
N ILE A 104 10.14 17.32 -6.83
CA ILE A 104 10.82 16.29 -7.63
C ILE A 104 10.19 14.91 -7.35
N GLY A 105 9.99 14.56 -6.09
CA GLY A 105 9.35 13.30 -5.70
C GLY A 105 7.93 13.16 -6.27
N GLY A 106 7.14 14.24 -6.27
CA GLY A 106 5.80 14.25 -6.86
C GLY A 106 5.80 14.08 -8.39
N VAL A 107 6.74 14.71 -9.07
CA VAL A 107 6.93 14.51 -10.52
C VAL A 107 7.34 13.06 -10.80
N LEU A 108 8.33 12.53 -10.09
CA LEU A 108 8.78 11.13 -10.25
C LEU A 108 7.65 10.13 -9.94
N ALA A 109 6.83 10.40 -8.93
CA ALA A 109 5.68 9.56 -8.59
C ALA A 109 4.65 9.47 -9.72
N SER A 110 4.57 10.48 -10.59
CA SER A 110 3.67 10.46 -11.75
C SER A 110 4.16 9.53 -12.87
N PHE A 111 5.46 9.24 -12.93
CA PHE A 111 6.06 8.34 -13.93
C PHE A 111 6.26 6.92 -13.41
N VAL A 112 6.82 6.78 -12.20
CA VAL A 112 7.26 5.49 -11.63
C VAL A 112 6.26 4.97 -10.59
N GLY A 113 5.28 5.78 -10.18
CA GLY A 113 4.35 5.51 -9.09
C GLY A 113 4.88 6.00 -7.73
N THR A 114 3.96 6.27 -6.79
CA THR A 114 4.28 6.79 -5.45
C THR A 114 5.21 5.85 -4.67
N THR A 115 5.00 4.54 -4.78
CA THR A 115 5.84 3.53 -4.14
C THR A 115 7.27 3.53 -4.68
N GLY A 116 7.45 3.71 -6.00
CA GLY A 116 8.77 3.77 -6.62
C GLY A 116 9.53 5.05 -6.33
N ALA A 117 8.86 6.19 -6.42
CA ALA A 117 9.45 7.47 -6.05
C ALA A 117 9.92 7.48 -4.59
N ALA A 118 9.13 6.90 -3.67
CA ALA A 118 9.52 6.78 -2.26
C ALA A 118 10.75 5.88 -2.06
N MET A 119 10.85 4.76 -2.78
CA MET A 119 12.02 3.86 -2.71
C MET A 119 13.29 4.51 -3.27
N LEU A 120 13.18 5.26 -4.37
CA LEU A 120 14.33 5.98 -4.97
C LEU A 120 14.86 7.12 -4.10
N LEU A 121 13.95 7.78 -3.36
CA LEU A 121 14.27 8.94 -2.54
C LEU A 121 14.40 8.59 -1.05
N ILE A 122 14.58 7.32 -0.70
CA ILE A 122 14.51 6.85 0.69
C ILE A 122 15.70 7.33 1.54
N ARG A 123 16.86 7.59 0.91
CA ARG A 123 18.08 8.12 1.53
C ARG A 123 18.88 9.00 0.57
N PRO A 124 18.50 10.26 0.36
CA PRO A 124 19.23 11.21 -0.48
C PRO A 124 20.00 12.27 0.32
N LEU A 125 19.70 12.37 1.62
CA LEU A 125 20.20 13.32 2.62
C LEU A 125 21.01 12.54 3.67
#